data_AF-A0A950NGB3-F1
#
_entry.id   AF-A0A950NGB3-F1
#
_cell.length_a   1.000
_cell.length_b   1.000
_cell.length_c   1.000
_cell.angle_alpha   90.00
_cell.angle_beta   90.00
_cell.angle_gamma   90.00
#
_symmetry.space_group_name_H-M   'P 1'
#
loop_
_entity.id
_entity.type
_entity.pdbx_description
1 polymer ?
#
loop_
_entity_poly.entity_id
_entity_poly.type
_entity_poly.pdbx_seq_one_letter_code
_entity_poly.pdbx_strand_id
1 'polypeptide(L)' 'NATVEGQTTAHYIADLAAATGARVSRLAQGVPVGGELDYLDDGTLTAALKARRPL' A
#
# COMPACT_ATOMS: atom_id res chain seq x y z
N ASN A 1 5.64 6.29 3.27
CA ASN A 1 6.68 5.24 3.23
C ASN A 1 6.03 3.87 3.37
N ALA A 2 6.47 2.92 2.53
CA ALA A 2 5.95 1.56 2.42
C ALA A 2 6.53 0.57 3.47
N THR A 3 6.99 1.09 4.61
CA THR A 3 7.67 0.31 5.65
C THR A 3 6.67 -0.23 6.68
N VAL A 4 7.08 -1.21 7.48
CA VAL A 4 6.26 -1.76 8.57
C VAL A 4 5.81 -0.67 9.54
N GLU A 5 6.73 0.21 9.96
CA GLU A 5 6.43 1.36 10.82
C GLU A 5 5.44 2.34 10.17
N GLY A 6 5.59 2.55 8.85
CA GLY A 6 4.66 3.37 8.06
C GLY A 6 3.27 2.75 8.00
N GLN A 7 3.17 1.42 7.90
CA GLN A 7 1.89 0.72 7.91
C GLN A 7 1.19 0.83 9.27
N THR A 8 1.93 0.67 10.37
CA THR A 8 1.41 0.83 11.74
C THR A 8 0.93 2.26 11.97
N THR A 9 1.75 3.25 11.61
CA THR A 9 1.38 4.67 11.74
C THR A 9 0.12 5.00 10.95
N ALA A 10 0.04 4.53 9.70
CA ALA A 10 -1.11 4.79 8.87
C ALA A 10 -2.38 4.02 9.32
N HIS A 11 -2.24 2.87 10.00
CA HIS A 11 -3.37 2.21 10.65
C HIS A 11 -3.88 3.04 11.82
N TYR A 12 -2.97 3.50 12.68
CA TYR A 12 -3.30 4.34 13.83
C TYR A 12 -4.03 5.63 13.43
N ILE A 13 -3.56 6.32 12.37
CA ILE A 13 -4.23 7.52 11.86
C ILE A 13 -5.62 7.19 11.30
N ALA A 14 -5.79 6.05 10.63
CA ALA A 14 -7.09 5.63 10.10
C ALA A 14 -8.11 5.40 11.24
N ASP A 15 -7.67 4.79 12.34
CA ASP A 15 -8.51 4.56 13.52
C ASP A 15 -8.95 5.89 14.17
N LEU A 16 -8.04 6.86 14.29
CA LEU A 16 -8.37 8.19 14.80
C LEU A 16 -9.35 8.94 13.87
N ALA A 17 -9.14 8.84 12.56
CA ALA A 17 -10.00 9.51 11.58
C ALA A 17 -11.38 8.85 11.44
N ALA A 18 -11.55 7.58 11.83
CA ALA A 18 -12.83 6.88 11.80
C ALA A 18 -13.93 7.61 12.59
N ALA A 19 -13.57 8.27 13.70
CA ALA A 19 -14.50 9.05 14.52
C ALA A 19 -14.99 10.36 13.85
N THR A 20 -14.34 10.81 12.77
CA THR A 20 -14.64 12.08 12.12
C THR A 20 -15.61 11.97 10.94
N GLY A 21 -15.94 10.74 10.52
CA GLY A 21 -16.74 10.49 9.32
C GLY A 21 -15.99 10.76 8.00
N ALA A 22 -14.72 11.15 8.06
CA ALA A 22 -13.89 11.35 6.87
C ALA A 22 -13.56 10.02 6.18
N ARG A 23 -13.58 10.01 4.85
CA ARG A 23 -13.16 8.85 4.07
C ARG A 23 -11.63 8.78 4.03
N VAL A 24 -11.06 7.78 4.69
CA VAL A 24 -9.62 7.51 4.67
C VAL A 24 -9.30 6.50 3.57
N SER A 25 -8.28 6.79 2.78
CA SER A 25 -7.73 5.88 1.77
C SER A 25 -6.21 5.86 1.81
N ARG A 26 -5.61 4.73 1.44
CA ARG A 26 -4.15 4.57 1.31
C ARG A 26 -3.76 4.54 -0.16
N LEU A 27 -2.61 5.14 -0.47
CA LEU A 27 -2.00 5.03 -1.80
C LEU A 27 -1.76 3.56 -2.15
N ALA A 28 -1.98 3.21 -3.42
CA ALA A 28 -1.69 1.88 -3.91
C ALA A 28 -0.20 1.57 -3.72
N GLN A 29 0.09 0.32 -3.36
CA GLN A 29 1.44 -0.22 -3.27
C GLN A 29 1.55 -1.36 -4.27
N GLY A 30 2.57 -1.34 -5.11
CA GLY A 30 2.77 -2.35 -6.14
C GLY A 30 3.86 -1.93 -7.12
N VAL A 31 3.80 -2.53 -8.30
CA VAL A 31 4.78 -2.31 -9.37
C VAL A 31 4.67 -0.87 -9.91
N PRO A 32 5.79 -0.12 -10.01
CA PRO A 32 5.79 1.21 -10.62
C PRO A 32 5.47 1.12 -12.11
N VAL A 33 4.77 2.13 -12.63
CA VAL A 33 4.48 2.22 -14.07
C VAL A 33 5.79 2.43 -14.82
N GLY A 34 6.07 1.53 -15.78
CA GLY A 34 7.28 1.60 -16.62
C GLY A 34 8.52 0.91 -16.04
N GLY A 35 8.42 0.22 -14.89
CA GLY A 35 9.47 -0.68 -14.43
C GLY A 35 9.38 -2.05 -15.11
N GLU A 36 10.50 -2.60 -15.58
CA GLU A 36 10.53 -4.00 -16.02
C GLU A 36 10.47 -4.92 -14.80
N LEU A 37 9.73 -6.03 -14.91
CA LEU A 37 9.59 -7.00 -13.83
C LEU A 37 10.93 -7.59 -13.39
N ASP A 38 11.89 -7.67 -14.31
CA ASP A 38 13.22 -8.22 -14.07
C ASP A 38 14.08 -7.36 -13.13
N TYR A 39 13.71 -6.09 -12.92
CA TYR A 39 14.41 -5.17 -12.02
C TYR A 39 13.67 -4.88 -10.72
N LEU A 40 12.56 -5.57 -10.45
CA LEU A 40 11.80 -5.43 -9.22
C LEU A 40 12.29 -6.40 -8.15
N ASP A 41 12.37 -5.92 -6.92
CA ASP A 41 12.63 -6.78 -5.78
C ASP A 41 11.42 -7.69 -5.50
N ASP A 42 11.71 -8.90 -4.99
CA ASP A 42 10.72 -9.90 -4.64
C ASP A 42 9.64 -9.38 -3.67
N GLY A 43 10.01 -8.42 -2.81
CA GLY A 43 9.09 -7.80 -1.85
C GLY A 43 8.01 -6.97 -2.54
N THR A 44 8.39 -6.15 -3.52
CA THR A 44 7.46 -5.35 -4.32
C THR A 44 6.56 -6.23 -5.19
N LEU A 45 7.12 -7.26 -5.84
CA LEU A 45 6.36 -8.25 -6.62
C LEU A 45 5.32 -8.97 -5.75
N THR A 46 5.73 -9.46 -4.58
CA THR A 46 4.85 -10.13 -3.62
C THR A 46 3.74 -9.20 -3.14
N ALA A 47 4.05 -7.95 -2.84
CA ALA A 47 3.06 -6.95 -2.43
C ALA A 47 2.05 -6.66 -3.55
N ALA A 48 2.52 -6.51 -4.79
CA ALA A 48 1.67 -6.28 -5.95
C ALA A 48 0.72 -7.46 -6.22
N LEU A 49 1.22 -8.70 -6.15
CA LEU A 49 0.41 -9.91 -6.32
C LEU A 49 -0.67 -10.03 -5.23
N LYS A 50 -0.33 -9.75 -3.97
CA LYS A 50 -1.30 -9.75 -2.85
C LYS A 50 -2.35 -8.65 -3.00
N ALA A 51 -1.98 -7.49 -3.55
CA ALA A 51 -2.87 -6.35 -3.74
C ALA A 51 -3.69 -6.43 -5.05
N ARG A 52 -3.47 -7.46 -5.89
CA ARG A 52 -4.15 -7.61 -7.18
C ARG A 52 -5.66 -7.71 -6.99
N ARG A 53 -6.38 -6.76 -7.59
CA ARG A 53 -7.85 -6.76 -7.64
C ARG A 53 -8.33 -7.34 -8.98
N PRO A 54 -9.46 -8.06 -9.01
CA PRO A 54 -10.13 -8.38 -10.28
C PRO A 54 -10.50 -7.09 -11.00
N LEU A 55 -10.51 -7.14 -12.34
CA LEU A 55 -10.93 -6.04 -13.20
C LEU A 55 -12.44 -5.78 -13.05
#